data_AF-A0AAJ2LU62-F1
#
_entry.id   AF-A0AAJ2LU62-F1
#
_cell.length_a   1.000
_cell.length_b   1.000
_cell.length_c   1.000
_cell.angle_alpha   90.00
_cell.angle_beta   90.00
_cell.angle_gamma   90.00
#
_symmetry.space_group_name_H-M   'P 1'
#
loop_
_entity.id
_entity.type
_entity.pdbx_description
1 polymer ?
#
loop_
_entity_poly.entity_id
_entity_poly.type
_entity_poly.pdbx_seq_one_letter_code
_entity_poly.pdbx_strand_id
1 'polypeptide(L)'
;MLDNDDRDDGLASCLVHDFSLVENLQKELANLIFYFEVHRSAQKENDRTAALFAIIRAGALALKLSAFFEGIEEAIRNMMNWDPSFSWPSVPEEYRIPDHFFMVAADKLSCMAEPGIAANRNVLMFWESAEGDIEVLEKDSVDLIRNTFIALAESIGVSREKMNSEMDERGRFEWCIDYRYSLGEQLKNDLDELLRFFEILRLALQKRDHSAASVALLYCRIHSQNAAGFFLNIKDEVDRVAVLDKRFSWPCIPDGYELPKHFGLSPHS
;
A
#
# COMPACT_ATOMS: atom_id res chain seq x y z
N MET A 1 15.63 -24.14 -53.57
CA MET A 1 16.71 -23.45 -52.85
C MET A 1 16.43 -21.97 -53.00
N LEU A 2 15.71 -21.43 -52.02
CA LEU A 2 15.62 -20.01 -51.65
C LEU A 2 14.87 -20.00 -50.31
N ASP A 3 15.47 -19.28 -49.37
CA ASP A 3 15.43 -19.49 -47.94
C ASP A 3 14.11 -19.10 -47.27
N ASN A 4 13.84 -19.82 -46.18
CA ASN A 4 12.90 -19.44 -45.13
C ASN A 4 13.41 -18.18 -44.42
N ASP A 5 12.57 -17.16 -44.35
CA ASP A 5 12.74 -16.05 -43.39
C ASP A 5 11.40 -15.82 -42.67
N ASP A 6 11.04 -16.82 -41.84
CA ASP A 6 10.09 -16.68 -40.75
C ASP A 6 10.92 -16.46 -39.47
N ARG A 7 11.00 -15.21 -39.02
CA ARG A 7 11.41 -14.84 -37.65
C ARG A 7 10.82 -13.47 -37.33
N ASP A 8 9.69 -13.45 -36.64
CA ASP A 8 9.62 -13.32 -35.18
C ASP A 8 9.44 -11.85 -34.76
N ASP A 9 8.28 -11.30 -35.13
CA ASP A 9 7.73 -10.05 -34.57
C ASP A 9 6.77 -10.36 -33.40
N GLY A 10 7.04 -11.45 -32.66
CA GLY A 10 6.17 -11.95 -31.58
C GLY A 10 6.43 -11.36 -30.19
N LEU A 11 7.32 -10.38 -30.04
CA LEU A 11 7.77 -9.88 -28.72
C LEU A 11 7.34 -8.45 -28.37
N ALA A 12 6.48 -7.82 -29.18
CA ALA A 12 6.04 -6.43 -28.94
C ALA A 12 4.71 -6.30 -28.16
N SER A 13 4.07 -7.40 -27.73
CA SER A 13 2.70 -7.36 -27.18
C SER A 13 2.57 -7.53 -25.65
N CYS A 14 3.67 -7.72 -24.90
CA CYS A 14 3.58 -7.95 -23.44
C CYS A 14 3.70 -6.70 -22.55
N LEU A 15 3.85 -5.50 -23.11
CA LEU A 15 4.12 -4.27 -22.34
C LEU A 15 2.97 -3.25 -22.29
N VAL A 16 1.81 -3.56 -22.88
CA VAL A 16 0.63 -2.66 -22.84
C VAL A 16 -0.26 -2.94 -21.62
N HIS A 17 0.09 -3.90 -20.77
CA HIS A 17 -0.65 -4.15 -19.52
C HIS A 17 -0.28 -3.15 -18.42
N ASP A 18 -1.15 -2.12 -18.31
CA ASP A 18 -1.68 -1.55 -17.07
C ASP A 18 -0.92 -0.41 -16.36
N PHE A 19 -0.50 0.63 -17.10
CA PHE A 19 -0.17 1.94 -16.52
C PHE A 19 -1.27 2.47 -15.57
N SER A 20 -2.53 2.12 -15.84
CA SER A 20 -3.71 2.47 -15.02
C SER A 20 -3.63 1.96 -13.57
N LEU A 21 -3.07 0.77 -13.30
CA LEU A 21 -3.07 0.24 -11.91
C LEU A 21 -2.08 0.99 -11.01
N VAL A 22 -0.91 1.32 -11.55
CA VAL A 22 0.13 2.06 -10.81
C VAL A 22 -0.33 3.49 -10.57
N GLU A 23 -0.87 4.16 -11.59
CA GLU A 23 -1.47 5.49 -11.46
C GLU A 23 -2.61 5.51 -10.45
N ASN A 24 -3.48 4.48 -10.46
CA ASN A 24 -4.56 4.36 -9.48
C ASN A 24 -4.00 4.21 -8.06
N LEU A 25 -3.03 3.32 -7.83
CA LEU A 25 -2.41 3.14 -6.51
C LEU A 25 -1.81 4.46 -5.99
N GLN A 26 -1.06 5.16 -6.85
CA GLN A 26 -0.44 6.45 -6.52
C GLN A 26 -1.50 7.50 -6.17
N LYS A 27 -2.52 7.64 -7.02
CA LYS A 27 -3.64 8.57 -6.82
C LYS A 27 -4.36 8.31 -5.50
N GLU A 28 -4.71 7.06 -5.21
CA GLU A 28 -5.43 6.70 -3.98
C GLU A 28 -4.58 6.93 -2.73
N LEU A 29 -3.27 6.63 -2.79
CA LEU A 29 -2.35 6.86 -1.68
C LEU A 29 -2.12 8.36 -1.43
N ALA A 30 -1.91 9.15 -2.48
CA ALA A 30 -1.78 10.60 -2.37
C ALA A 30 -3.06 11.23 -1.79
N ASN A 31 -4.23 10.80 -2.26
CA ASN A 31 -5.51 11.24 -1.73
C ASN A 31 -5.69 10.84 -0.25
N LEU A 32 -5.25 9.64 0.16
CA LEU A 32 -5.31 9.21 1.55
C LEU A 32 -4.55 10.19 2.45
N ILE A 33 -3.29 10.50 2.09
CA ILE A 33 -2.46 11.46 2.83
C ILE A 33 -3.10 12.85 2.86
N PHE A 34 -3.56 13.33 1.70
CA PHE A 34 -4.24 14.61 1.58
C PHE A 34 -5.39 14.75 2.59
N TYR A 35 -6.26 13.76 2.73
CA TYR A 35 -7.38 13.84 3.69
C TYR A 35 -6.91 13.84 5.15
N PHE A 36 -5.79 13.21 5.49
CA PHE A 36 -5.19 13.36 6.83
C PHE A 36 -4.62 14.76 7.06
N GLU A 37 -4.05 15.39 6.03
CA GLU A 37 -3.59 16.79 6.10
C GLU A 37 -4.77 17.75 6.28
N VAL A 38 -5.83 17.57 5.51
CA VAL A 38 -7.08 18.34 5.64
C VAL A 38 -7.65 18.19 7.04
N HIS A 39 -7.72 16.95 7.58
CA HIS A 39 -8.20 16.72 8.94
C HIS A 39 -7.42 17.56 9.96
N ARG A 40 -6.08 17.54 9.91
CA ARG A 40 -5.25 18.31 10.85
C ARG A 40 -5.41 19.80 10.69
N SER A 41 -5.54 20.29 9.45
CA SER A 41 -5.76 21.71 9.18
C SER A 41 -7.12 22.16 9.69
N ALA A 42 -8.18 21.40 9.43
CA ALA A 42 -9.53 21.66 9.94
C ALA A 42 -9.59 21.66 11.47
N GLN A 43 -8.87 20.76 12.14
CA GLN A 43 -8.75 20.77 13.61
C GLN A 43 -8.12 22.06 14.14
N LYS A 44 -7.07 22.58 13.50
CA LYS A 44 -6.43 23.86 13.90
C LYS A 44 -7.37 25.04 13.73
N GLU A 45 -8.24 25.00 12.73
CA GLU A 45 -9.27 26.01 12.46
C GLU A 45 -10.55 25.81 13.29
N ASN A 46 -10.60 24.76 14.13
CA ASN A 46 -11.78 24.35 14.89
C ASN A 46 -13.01 24.03 13.99
N ASP A 47 -12.78 23.67 12.73
CA ASP A 47 -13.80 23.16 11.81
C ASP A 47 -13.96 21.65 12.01
N ARG A 48 -14.77 21.30 13.02
CA ARG A 48 -15.01 19.90 13.39
C ARG A 48 -15.75 19.11 12.31
N THR A 49 -16.54 19.78 11.46
CA THR A 49 -17.30 19.13 10.38
C THR A 49 -16.36 18.76 9.24
N ALA A 50 -15.48 19.67 8.81
CA ALA A 50 -14.46 19.38 7.81
C ALA A 50 -13.49 18.30 8.32
N ALA A 51 -13.09 18.36 9.60
CA ALA A 51 -12.22 17.35 10.20
C ALA A 51 -12.86 15.95 10.19
N LEU A 52 -14.14 15.83 10.56
CA LEU A 52 -14.86 14.55 10.51
C LEU A 52 -15.04 14.07 9.06
N PHE A 53 -15.43 14.96 8.15
CA PHE A 53 -15.58 14.61 6.73
C PHE A 53 -14.27 14.05 6.16
N ALA A 54 -13.16 14.73 6.43
CA ALA A 54 -11.84 14.33 5.94
C ALA A 54 -11.40 12.97 6.49
N ILE A 55 -11.57 12.71 7.80
CA ILE A 55 -11.17 11.40 8.37
C ILE A 55 -12.03 10.26 7.82
N ILE A 56 -13.34 10.46 7.59
CA ILE A 56 -14.21 9.45 6.96
C ILE A 56 -13.77 9.17 5.51
N ARG A 57 -13.43 10.23 4.75
CA ARG A 57 -12.90 10.07 3.39
C ARG A 57 -11.58 9.31 3.38
N ALA A 58 -10.68 9.59 4.32
CA ALA A 58 -9.45 8.83 4.49
C ALA A 58 -9.73 7.34 4.76
N GLY A 59 -10.71 7.01 5.63
CA GLY A 59 -11.10 5.63 5.89
C GLY A 59 -11.62 4.90 4.65
N ALA A 60 -12.41 5.56 3.81
CA ALA A 60 -12.89 5.00 2.55
C ALA A 60 -11.75 4.71 1.56
N LEU A 61 -10.76 5.61 1.48
CA LEU A 61 -9.57 5.42 0.64
C LEU A 61 -8.68 4.30 1.17
N ALA A 62 -8.48 4.21 2.48
CA ALA A 62 -7.76 3.11 3.11
C ALA A 62 -8.44 1.76 2.80
N LEU A 63 -9.78 1.69 2.88
CA LEU A 63 -10.50 0.48 2.48
C LEU A 63 -10.28 0.12 1.00
N LYS A 64 -10.30 1.11 0.11
CA LYS A 64 -10.06 0.91 -1.33
C LYS A 64 -8.64 0.40 -1.60
N LEU A 65 -7.64 0.95 -0.90
CA LEU A 65 -6.26 0.49 -0.97
C LEU A 65 -6.10 -0.94 -0.43
N SER A 66 -6.78 -1.30 0.68
CA SER A 66 -6.82 -2.68 1.17
C SER A 66 -7.35 -3.63 0.09
N ALA A 67 -8.52 -3.29 -0.49
CA ALA A 67 -9.16 -4.10 -1.52
C ALA A 67 -8.29 -4.27 -2.79
N PHE A 68 -7.48 -3.25 -3.15
CA PHE A 68 -6.52 -3.36 -4.24
C PHE A 68 -5.50 -4.48 -3.99
N PHE A 69 -4.88 -4.50 -2.80
CA PHE A 69 -3.90 -5.53 -2.44
C PHE A 69 -4.52 -6.91 -2.19
N GLU A 70 -5.75 -6.97 -1.66
CA GLU A 70 -6.54 -8.21 -1.60
C GLU A 70 -6.80 -8.77 -3.00
N GLY A 71 -7.05 -7.91 -4.00
CA GLY A 71 -7.18 -8.31 -5.40
C GLY A 71 -5.91 -8.96 -5.96
N ILE A 72 -4.73 -8.44 -5.61
CA ILE A 72 -3.44 -9.04 -5.97
C ILE A 72 -3.28 -10.40 -5.27
N GLU A 73 -3.58 -10.48 -3.97
CA GLU A 73 -3.52 -11.73 -3.21
C GLU A 73 -4.43 -12.80 -3.81
N GLU A 74 -5.67 -12.43 -4.18
CA GLU A 74 -6.64 -13.30 -4.83
C GLU A 74 -6.15 -13.77 -6.20
N ALA A 75 -5.61 -12.88 -7.02
CA ALA A 75 -5.04 -13.22 -8.31
C ALA A 75 -3.91 -14.26 -8.17
N ILE A 76 -3.00 -14.06 -7.19
CA ILE A 76 -1.93 -15.02 -6.88
C ILE A 76 -2.51 -16.36 -6.42
N ARG A 77 -3.48 -16.34 -5.50
CA ARG A 77 -4.14 -17.56 -5.01
C ARG A 77 -4.80 -18.33 -6.13
N ASN A 78 -5.43 -17.63 -7.07
CA ASN A 78 -5.98 -18.24 -8.27
C ASN A 78 -4.86 -18.85 -9.11
N MET A 79 -3.77 -18.12 -9.43
CA MET A 79 -2.62 -18.69 -10.15
C MET A 79 -2.03 -19.94 -9.50
N MET A 80 -2.07 -20.04 -8.16
CA MET A 80 -1.61 -21.23 -7.45
C MET A 80 -2.52 -22.45 -7.62
N ASN A 81 -3.80 -22.25 -7.93
CA ASN A 81 -4.84 -23.29 -7.94
C ASN A 81 -5.62 -23.42 -9.26
N TRP A 82 -5.37 -22.57 -10.27
CA TRP A 82 -6.27 -22.39 -11.42
C TRP A 82 -6.31 -23.60 -12.34
N ASP A 83 -5.15 -24.13 -12.72
CA ASP A 83 -5.09 -25.10 -13.81
C ASP A 83 -4.97 -26.54 -13.26
N PRO A 84 -5.99 -27.39 -13.40
CA PRO A 84 -5.93 -28.78 -12.95
C PRO A 84 -4.87 -29.61 -13.70
N SER A 85 -4.43 -29.15 -14.87
CA SER A 85 -3.40 -29.78 -15.69
C SER A 85 -1.97 -29.34 -15.32
N PHE A 86 -1.83 -28.29 -14.52
CA PHE A 86 -0.56 -27.79 -14.01
C PHE A 86 -0.50 -27.93 -12.49
N SER A 87 0.55 -28.58 -11.99
CA SER A 87 0.83 -28.63 -10.56
C SER A 87 2.16 -27.95 -10.28
N TRP A 88 2.14 -27.02 -9.33
CA TRP A 88 3.39 -26.50 -8.77
C TRP A 88 4.18 -27.67 -8.17
N PRO A 89 5.52 -27.69 -8.34
CA PRO A 89 6.33 -28.76 -7.78
C PRO A 89 6.21 -28.77 -6.26
N SER A 90 6.27 -29.95 -5.65
CA SER A 90 6.42 -30.04 -4.20
C SER A 90 7.75 -29.38 -3.80
N VAL A 91 7.66 -28.36 -2.95
CA VAL A 91 8.82 -27.65 -2.42
C VAL A 91 9.15 -28.20 -1.04
N PRO A 92 10.37 -28.70 -0.80
CA PRO A 92 10.81 -29.10 0.54
C PRO A 92 10.72 -27.94 1.53
N GLU A 93 10.40 -28.23 2.79
CA GLU A 93 10.30 -27.22 3.85
C GLU A 93 11.60 -26.42 4.04
N GLU A 94 12.74 -27.03 3.77
CA GLU A 94 14.07 -26.41 3.86
C GLU A 94 14.52 -25.69 2.57
N TYR A 95 13.71 -25.71 1.51
CA TYR A 95 14.09 -25.08 0.24
C TYR A 95 14.26 -23.58 0.40
N ARG A 96 15.37 -23.07 -0.14
CA ARG A 96 15.66 -21.64 -0.21
C ARG A 96 15.77 -21.24 -1.66
N ILE A 97 15.11 -20.13 -2.02
CA ILE A 97 15.32 -19.49 -3.31
C ILE A 97 16.83 -19.20 -3.44
N PRO A 98 17.48 -19.60 -4.54
CA PRO A 98 18.90 -19.32 -4.75
C PRO A 98 19.24 -17.83 -4.66
N ASP A 99 20.33 -17.49 -3.95
CA ASP A 99 20.76 -16.10 -3.68
C ASP A 99 20.91 -15.23 -4.94
N HIS A 100 21.28 -15.84 -6.06
CA HIS A 100 21.46 -15.12 -7.32
C HIS A 100 20.15 -14.49 -7.84
N PHE A 101 18.97 -15.03 -7.49
CA PHE A 101 17.70 -14.38 -7.82
C PHE A 101 17.52 -13.10 -7.02
N PHE A 102 17.87 -13.11 -5.73
CA PHE A 102 17.79 -11.93 -4.88
C PHE A 102 18.75 -10.83 -5.35
N MET A 103 19.99 -11.20 -5.71
CA MET A 103 20.95 -10.23 -6.23
C MET A 103 20.46 -9.55 -7.50
N VAL A 104 20.00 -10.33 -8.49
CA VAL A 104 19.52 -9.77 -9.77
C VAL A 104 18.25 -8.94 -9.57
N ALA A 105 17.34 -9.36 -8.70
CA ALA A 105 16.15 -8.60 -8.39
C ALA A 105 16.48 -7.26 -7.70
N ALA A 106 17.41 -7.27 -6.74
CA ALA A 106 17.87 -6.06 -6.07
C ALA A 106 18.57 -5.09 -7.04
N ASP A 107 19.43 -5.59 -7.92
CA ASP A 107 20.07 -4.79 -8.96
C ASP A 107 19.03 -4.17 -9.91
N LYS A 108 18.02 -4.94 -10.31
CA LYS A 108 16.95 -4.46 -11.19
C LYS A 108 16.12 -3.35 -10.55
N LEU A 109 15.71 -3.53 -9.30
CA LEU A 109 14.97 -2.52 -8.54
C LEU A 109 15.82 -1.27 -8.28
N SER A 110 17.12 -1.44 -8.02
CA SER A 110 18.06 -0.32 -7.85
C SER A 110 18.23 0.49 -9.14
N CYS A 111 18.18 -0.15 -10.31
CA CYS A 111 18.20 0.53 -11.61
C CYS A 111 16.89 1.23 -11.97
N MET A 112 15.77 0.87 -11.33
CA MET A 112 14.48 1.55 -11.50
C MET A 112 14.37 2.81 -10.63
N ALA A 113 15.09 2.86 -9.50
CA ALA A 113 15.24 4.07 -8.71
C ALA A 113 16.24 5.01 -9.42
N GLU A 114 15.79 6.16 -9.93
CA GLU A 114 16.72 7.11 -10.55
C GLU A 114 17.84 7.50 -9.55
N PRO A 115 19.13 7.39 -9.93
CA PRO A 115 20.25 7.65 -9.02
C PRO A 115 20.26 9.05 -8.40
N GLY A 116 19.59 10.04 -9.02
CA GLY A 116 19.49 11.41 -8.52
C GLY A 116 18.50 11.59 -7.35
N ILE A 117 17.45 10.76 -7.27
CA ILE A 117 16.39 10.83 -6.24
C ILE A 117 16.75 9.94 -5.04
N ALA A 118 17.51 8.86 -5.27
CA ALA A 118 17.97 7.90 -4.26
C ALA A 118 18.91 8.48 -3.17
N ALA A 119 19.38 9.72 -3.31
CA ALA A 119 20.16 10.39 -2.27
C ALA A 119 19.32 10.78 -1.04
N ASN A 120 17.98 10.86 -1.18
CA ASN A 120 17.09 11.16 -0.08
C ASN A 120 16.47 9.85 0.47
N ARG A 121 16.94 9.39 1.64
CA ARG A 121 16.48 8.14 2.28
C ARG A 121 15.00 8.17 2.71
N ASN A 122 14.34 9.32 2.62
CA ASN A 122 12.96 9.53 3.06
C ASN A 122 11.90 9.30 1.98
N VAL A 123 12.27 8.87 0.78
CA VAL A 123 11.29 8.63 -0.30
C VAL A 123 10.59 7.27 -0.11
N LEU A 124 9.26 7.27 -0.21
CA LEU A 124 8.41 6.07 -0.27
C LEU A 124 8.13 5.68 -1.72
N MET A 125 7.66 6.64 -2.53
CA MET A 125 7.40 6.47 -3.96
C MET A 125 7.70 7.78 -4.69
N PHE A 126 8.00 7.68 -5.99
CA PHE A 126 8.00 8.82 -6.88
C PHE A 126 7.38 8.41 -8.22
N TRP A 127 6.84 9.38 -8.95
CA TRP A 127 6.26 9.16 -10.27
C TRP A 127 6.34 10.43 -11.11
N GLU A 128 6.18 10.28 -12.42
CA GLU A 128 6.04 11.41 -13.33
C GLU A 128 4.55 11.76 -13.45
N SER A 129 4.21 13.02 -13.20
CA SER A 129 2.85 13.53 -13.32
C SER A 129 2.44 13.62 -14.80
N ALA A 130 1.16 13.85 -15.05
CA ALA A 130 0.65 14.09 -16.41
C ALA A 130 1.30 15.33 -17.08
N GLU A 131 1.92 16.20 -16.29
CA GLU A 131 2.59 17.43 -16.74
C GLU A 131 4.10 17.21 -16.97
N GLY A 132 4.61 16.01 -16.70
CA GLY A 132 6.04 15.66 -16.82
C GLY A 132 6.88 16.01 -15.59
N ASP A 133 6.23 16.41 -14.49
CA ASP A 133 6.92 16.75 -13.24
C ASP A 133 7.10 15.51 -12.36
N ILE A 134 8.22 15.39 -11.67
CA ILE A 134 8.46 14.29 -10.73
C ILE A 134 7.79 14.61 -9.40
N GLU A 135 6.74 13.86 -9.07
CA GLU A 135 6.09 13.87 -7.77
C GLU A 135 6.72 12.84 -6.84
N VAL A 136 6.86 13.20 -5.56
CA VAL A 136 7.51 12.36 -4.56
C VAL A 136 6.60 12.25 -3.34
N LEU A 137 6.31 11.02 -2.95
CA LEU A 137 5.69 10.71 -1.68
C LEU A 137 6.77 10.31 -0.67
N GLU A 138 6.88 11.07 0.42
CA GLU A 138 7.83 10.78 1.49
C GLU A 138 7.25 9.78 2.50
N LYS A 139 8.12 9.01 3.16
CA LYS A 139 7.72 8.09 4.22
C LYS A 139 7.12 8.83 5.41
N ASP A 140 7.67 10.00 5.73
CA ASP A 140 7.15 10.86 6.81
C ASP A 140 5.72 11.36 6.52
N SER A 141 5.34 11.49 5.25
CA SER A 141 3.96 11.81 4.86
C SER A 141 2.99 10.71 5.28
N VAL A 142 3.40 9.44 5.31
CA VAL A 142 2.58 8.34 5.82
C VAL A 142 2.56 8.33 7.35
N ASP A 143 3.65 8.71 8.01
CA ASP A 143 3.70 8.86 9.47
C ASP A 143 2.76 9.96 10.00
N LEU A 144 2.29 10.86 9.11
CA LEU A 144 1.19 11.77 9.39
C LEU A 144 -0.06 11.07 9.91
N ILE A 145 -0.40 9.90 9.33
CA ILE A 145 -1.56 9.09 9.68
C ILE A 145 -1.46 8.68 11.15
N ARG A 146 -0.32 8.07 11.51
CA ARG A 146 0.00 7.67 12.88
C ARG A 146 -0.11 8.84 13.85
N ASN A 147 0.50 9.96 13.50
CA ASN A 147 0.53 11.15 14.36
C ASN A 147 -0.87 11.75 14.54
N THR A 148 -1.74 11.64 13.54
CA THR A 148 -3.14 12.09 13.62
C THR A 148 -3.92 11.25 14.63
N PHE A 149 -3.81 9.92 14.58
CA PHE A 149 -4.49 9.05 15.54
C PHE A 149 -3.96 9.22 16.96
N ILE A 150 -2.65 9.44 17.14
CA ILE A 150 -2.08 9.76 18.46
C ILE A 150 -2.71 11.05 19.01
N ALA A 151 -2.77 12.13 18.22
CA ALA A 151 -3.36 13.39 18.67
C ALA A 151 -4.86 13.26 18.99
N LEU A 152 -5.58 12.46 18.20
CA LEU A 152 -6.99 12.14 18.46
C LEU A 152 -7.13 11.38 19.78
N ALA A 153 -6.38 10.31 19.99
CA ALA A 153 -6.41 9.54 21.24
C ALA A 153 -6.07 10.40 22.47
N GLU A 154 -5.05 11.26 22.36
CA GLU A 154 -4.67 12.19 23.42
C GLU A 154 -5.81 13.15 23.77
N SER A 155 -6.60 13.60 22.78
CA SER A 155 -7.74 14.51 22.99
C SER A 155 -8.86 13.90 23.86
N ILE A 156 -8.94 12.58 23.92
CA ILE A 156 -9.90 11.83 24.76
C ILE A 156 -9.22 11.19 25.99
N GLY A 157 -7.96 11.56 26.28
CA GLY A 157 -7.22 11.10 27.47
C GLY A 157 -6.63 9.69 27.35
N VAL A 158 -6.45 9.18 26.14
CA VAL A 158 -5.79 7.89 25.86
C VAL A 158 -4.33 8.16 25.48
N SER A 159 -3.39 7.54 26.21
CA SER A 159 -1.96 7.66 25.90
C SER A 159 -1.51 6.63 24.87
N ARG A 160 -0.36 6.89 24.23
CA ARG A 160 0.24 5.97 23.26
C ARG A 160 0.52 4.58 23.83
N GLU A 161 0.92 4.49 25.10
CA GLU A 161 1.16 3.21 25.78
C GLU A 161 -0.13 2.40 25.91
N LYS A 162 -1.25 3.08 26.21
CA LYS A 162 -2.57 2.43 26.21
C LYS A 162 -2.95 1.98 24.81
N MET A 163 -2.73 2.80 23.80
CA MET A 163 -3.02 2.40 22.41
C MET A 163 -2.33 1.09 22.03
N ASN A 164 -1.07 0.91 22.43
CA ASN A 164 -0.28 -0.30 22.14
C ASN A 164 -0.56 -1.52 23.04
N SER A 165 -1.42 -1.41 24.06
CA SER A 165 -1.60 -2.47 25.06
C SER A 165 -3.06 -2.78 25.42
N GLU A 166 -3.98 -1.87 25.13
CA GLU A 166 -5.40 -2.01 25.45
C GLU A 166 -6.04 -3.08 24.55
N MET A 167 -6.80 -3.97 25.17
CA MET A 167 -7.50 -5.07 24.51
C MET A 167 -9.00 -5.02 24.83
N ASP A 168 -9.82 -5.35 23.84
CA ASP A 168 -11.26 -5.49 24.00
C ASP A 168 -11.62 -6.75 24.82
N GLU A 169 -12.91 -6.91 25.12
CA GLU A 169 -13.45 -8.08 25.83
C GLU A 169 -13.17 -9.43 25.14
N ARG A 170 -12.76 -9.41 23.86
CA ARG A 170 -12.43 -10.60 23.06
C ARG A 170 -10.93 -10.82 22.95
N GLY A 171 -10.12 -10.05 23.67
CA GLY A 171 -8.66 -10.13 23.66
C GLY A 171 -8.04 -9.62 22.36
N ARG A 172 -8.75 -8.78 21.59
CA ARG A 172 -8.20 -8.12 20.40
C ARG A 172 -7.70 -6.75 20.79
N PHE A 173 -6.63 -6.30 20.15
CA PHE A 173 -6.18 -4.93 20.35
C PHE A 173 -7.30 -3.97 20.00
N GLU A 174 -7.50 -3.03 20.90
CA GLU A 174 -8.46 -1.96 20.72
C GLU A 174 -7.99 -1.06 19.56
N TRP A 175 -6.72 -0.69 19.54
CA TRP A 175 -6.09 0.06 18.45
C TRP A 175 -5.33 -0.90 17.53
N CYS A 176 -5.54 -0.80 16.23
CA CYS A 176 -5.04 -1.74 15.22
C CYS A 176 -3.63 -1.38 14.73
N ILE A 177 -3.17 -0.15 14.95
CA ILE A 177 -1.83 0.30 14.56
C ILE A 177 -0.82 0.10 15.71
N ASP A 178 0.37 -0.40 15.39
CA ASP A 178 1.50 -0.39 16.33
C ASP A 178 2.20 0.98 16.30
N TYR A 179 1.92 1.82 17.29
CA TYR A 179 2.41 3.19 17.37
C TYR A 179 3.89 3.30 17.78
N ARG A 180 4.61 2.18 17.92
CA ARG A 180 6.06 2.16 18.19
C ARG A 180 6.88 2.32 16.92
N TYR A 181 6.32 2.02 15.75
CA TYR A 181 7.05 1.97 14.48
C TYR A 181 6.55 3.02 13.48
N SER A 182 7.37 3.32 12.47
CA SER A 182 7.00 4.18 11.34
C SER A 182 6.10 3.42 10.39
N LEU A 183 4.95 4.02 10.06
CA LEU A 183 4.04 3.50 9.04
C LEU A 183 4.63 3.66 7.65
N GLY A 184 5.38 4.75 7.40
CA GLY A 184 6.08 4.96 6.14
C GLY A 184 7.15 3.89 5.88
N GLU A 185 7.96 3.54 6.87
CA GLU A 185 8.94 2.44 6.73
C GLU A 185 8.26 1.07 6.62
N GLN A 186 7.18 0.83 7.36
CA GLN A 186 6.42 -0.42 7.25
C GLN A 186 5.86 -0.60 5.84
N LEU A 187 5.15 0.41 5.31
CA LEU A 187 4.57 0.36 3.97
C LEU A 187 5.64 0.20 2.91
N LYS A 188 6.76 0.93 3.02
CA LYS A 188 7.90 0.77 2.10
C LYS A 188 8.40 -0.67 2.09
N ASN A 189 8.63 -1.26 3.27
CA ASN A 189 9.14 -2.62 3.35
C ASN A 189 8.18 -3.63 2.73
N ASP A 190 6.87 -3.51 3.00
CA ASP A 190 5.88 -4.42 2.42
C ASP A 190 5.84 -4.32 0.88
N LEU A 191 5.95 -3.11 0.33
CA LEU A 191 5.96 -2.89 -1.12
C LEU A 191 7.26 -3.31 -1.80
N ASP A 192 8.41 -2.98 -1.21
CA ASP A 192 9.73 -3.39 -1.72
C ASP A 192 9.83 -4.91 -1.78
N GLU A 193 9.37 -5.60 -0.72
CA GLU A 193 9.35 -7.05 -0.65
C GLU A 193 8.40 -7.64 -1.70
N LEU A 194 7.19 -7.08 -1.85
CA LEU A 194 6.25 -7.52 -2.87
C LEU A 194 6.85 -7.42 -4.28
N LEU A 195 7.42 -6.27 -4.63
CA LEU A 195 8.06 -6.04 -5.93
C LEU A 195 9.26 -6.96 -6.14
N ARG A 196 10.09 -7.16 -5.11
CA ARG A 196 11.24 -8.06 -5.17
C ARG A 196 10.83 -9.48 -5.46
N PHE A 197 9.80 -10.00 -4.81
CA PHE A 197 9.33 -11.36 -5.06
C PHE A 197 8.65 -11.52 -6.42
N PHE A 198 7.96 -10.50 -6.94
CA PHE A 198 7.49 -10.52 -8.33
C PHE A 198 8.64 -10.59 -9.33
N GLU A 199 9.73 -9.87 -9.10
CA GLU A 199 10.91 -9.94 -9.95
C GLU A 199 11.63 -11.28 -9.85
N ILE A 200 11.74 -11.86 -8.64
CA ILE A 200 12.25 -13.22 -8.44
C ILE A 200 11.38 -14.24 -9.18
N LEU A 201 10.06 -14.13 -9.09
CA LEU A 201 9.11 -14.98 -9.81
C LEU A 201 9.37 -14.92 -11.31
N ARG A 202 9.48 -13.70 -11.88
CA ARG A 202 9.77 -13.48 -13.31
C ARG A 202 11.08 -14.17 -13.71
N LEU A 203 12.15 -13.98 -12.94
CA LEU A 203 13.46 -14.57 -13.20
C LEU A 203 13.44 -16.10 -13.08
N ALA A 204 12.76 -16.64 -12.08
CA ALA A 204 12.63 -18.08 -11.85
C ALA A 204 11.88 -18.75 -13.00
N LEU A 205 10.77 -18.15 -13.47
CA LEU A 205 10.02 -18.61 -14.64
C LEU A 205 10.89 -18.59 -15.91
N GLN A 206 11.69 -17.54 -16.13
CA GLN A 206 12.61 -17.47 -17.27
C GLN A 206 13.66 -18.59 -17.26
N LYS A 207 14.13 -18.96 -16.06
CA LYS A 207 15.08 -20.07 -15.88
C LYS A 207 14.42 -21.44 -15.76
N ARG A 208 13.08 -21.51 -15.85
CA ARG A 208 12.29 -22.73 -15.64
C ARG A 208 12.52 -23.37 -14.26
N ASP A 209 12.87 -22.55 -13.27
CA ASP A 209 12.98 -22.96 -11.87
C ASP A 209 11.61 -22.85 -11.21
N HIS A 210 10.79 -23.88 -11.40
CA HIS A 210 9.42 -23.91 -10.90
C HIS A 210 9.33 -23.96 -9.38
N SER A 211 10.37 -24.46 -8.68
CA SER A 211 10.44 -24.45 -7.21
C SER A 211 10.68 -23.03 -6.70
N ALA A 212 11.65 -22.30 -7.26
CA ALA A 212 11.85 -20.89 -6.92
C ALA A 212 10.61 -20.04 -7.27
N ALA A 213 9.98 -20.29 -8.43
CA ALA A 213 8.77 -19.58 -8.84
C ALA A 213 7.59 -19.83 -7.88
N SER A 214 7.37 -21.08 -7.46
CA SER A 214 6.31 -21.43 -6.50
C SER A 214 6.52 -20.72 -5.15
N VAL A 215 7.75 -20.73 -4.64
CA VAL A 215 8.08 -20.06 -3.38
C VAL A 215 7.94 -18.54 -3.52
N ALA A 216 8.40 -17.96 -4.63
CA ALA A 216 8.25 -16.54 -4.90
C ALA A 216 6.78 -16.10 -4.93
N LEU A 217 5.88 -16.88 -5.55
CA LEU A 217 4.44 -16.63 -5.53
C LEU A 217 3.87 -16.66 -4.11
N LEU A 218 4.28 -17.61 -3.28
CA LEU A 218 3.86 -17.66 -1.88
C LEU A 218 4.26 -16.37 -1.13
N TYR A 219 5.48 -15.89 -1.33
CA TYR A 219 5.92 -14.63 -0.73
C TYR A 219 5.20 -13.41 -1.32
N CYS A 220 4.96 -13.34 -2.64
CA CYS A 220 4.12 -12.29 -3.23
C CYS A 220 2.74 -12.26 -2.55
N ARG A 221 2.15 -13.43 -2.27
CA ARG A 221 0.88 -13.54 -1.57
C ARG A 221 0.96 -12.96 -0.15
N ILE A 222 1.98 -13.35 0.62
CA ILE A 222 2.21 -12.88 1.99
C ILE A 222 2.36 -11.35 2.02
N HIS A 223 3.20 -10.79 1.16
CA HIS A 223 3.45 -9.34 1.15
C HIS A 223 2.25 -8.54 0.63
N SER A 224 1.47 -9.10 -0.29
CA SER A 224 0.18 -8.50 -0.70
C SER A 224 -0.81 -8.48 0.47
N GLN A 225 -0.90 -9.58 1.23
CA GLN A 225 -1.74 -9.67 2.41
C GLN A 225 -1.30 -8.68 3.51
N ASN A 226 0.01 -8.51 3.72
CA ASN A 226 0.54 -7.53 4.66
C ASN A 226 0.17 -6.10 4.26
N ALA A 227 0.35 -5.73 2.98
CA ALA A 227 -0.03 -4.43 2.46
C ALA A 227 -1.55 -4.18 2.59
N ALA A 228 -2.38 -5.18 2.30
CA ALA A 228 -3.82 -5.10 2.55
C ALA A 228 -4.13 -4.85 4.03
N GLY A 229 -3.55 -5.66 4.92
CA GLY A 229 -3.71 -5.53 6.37
C GLY A 229 -3.27 -4.17 6.91
N PHE A 230 -2.20 -3.58 6.35
CA PHE A 230 -1.75 -2.23 6.68
C PHE A 230 -2.86 -1.19 6.47
N PHE A 231 -3.49 -1.19 5.30
CA PHE A 231 -4.55 -0.22 5.01
C PHE A 231 -5.86 -0.55 5.74
N LEU A 232 -6.16 -1.82 5.95
CA LEU A 232 -7.31 -2.23 6.75
C LEU A 232 -7.18 -1.73 8.20
N ASN A 233 -5.99 -1.83 8.80
CA ASN A 233 -5.73 -1.29 10.14
C ASN A 233 -5.97 0.23 10.19
N ILE A 234 -5.57 0.99 9.16
CA ILE A 234 -5.87 2.43 9.07
C ILE A 234 -7.37 2.69 9.02
N LYS A 235 -8.10 1.94 8.20
CA LYS A 235 -9.56 2.04 8.12
C LYS A 235 -10.19 1.73 9.48
N ASP A 236 -9.78 0.65 10.14
CA ASP A 236 -10.36 0.25 11.44
C ASP A 236 -10.08 1.31 12.52
N GLU A 237 -8.94 1.99 12.47
CA GLU A 237 -8.67 3.18 13.28
C GLU A 237 -9.61 4.35 12.95
N VAL A 238 -9.89 4.59 11.67
CA VAL A 238 -10.89 5.59 11.26
C VAL A 238 -12.27 5.25 11.83
N ASP A 239 -12.73 4.00 11.68
CA ASP A 239 -14.04 3.58 12.19
C ASP A 239 -14.13 3.77 13.71
N ARG A 240 -13.04 3.42 14.41
CA ARG A 240 -12.92 3.66 15.85
C ARG A 240 -13.11 5.13 16.20
N VAL A 241 -12.33 6.03 15.59
CA VAL A 241 -12.37 7.44 15.97
C VAL A 241 -13.62 8.15 15.48
N ALA A 242 -14.13 7.80 14.30
CA ALA A 242 -15.23 8.51 13.64
C ALA A 242 -16.61 7.98 14.04
N VAL A 243 -16.72 6.68 14.37
CA VAL A 243 -18.01 6.00 14.52
C VAL A 243 -18.17 5.31 15.88
N LEU A 244 -17.17 4.55 16.33
CA LEU A 244 -17.35 3.62 17.45
C LEU A 244 -17.12 4.27 18.82
N ASP A 245 -16.08 5.09 18.96
CA ASP A 245 -15.73 5.72 20.24
C ASP A 245 -16.48 7.04 20.44
N LYS A 246 -17.52 6.98 21.28
CA LYS A 246 -18.40 8.11 21.58
C LYS A 246 -17.68 9.27 22.29
N ARG A 247 -16.48 9.07 22.84
CA ARG A 247 -15.71 10.13 23.51
C ARG A 247 -15.36 11.27 22.57
N PHE A 248 -15.18 10.99 21.27
CA PHE A 248 -14.84 12.02 20.28
C PHE A 248 -15.95 13.05 20.01
N SER A 249 -17.22 12.72 20.29
CA SER A 249 -18.36 13.66 20.22
C SER A 249 -18.39 14.51 18.94
N TRP A 250 -18.32 13.88 17.76
CA TRP A 250 -18.29 14.57 16.47
C TRP A 250 -19.63 15.24 16.11
N PRO A 251 -19.60 16.33 15.30
CA PRO A 251 -20.83 16.89 14.75
C PRO A 251 -21.44 15.98 13.68
N CYS A 252 -22.72 16.18 13.35
CA CYS A 252 -23.31 15.56 12.17
C CYS A 252 -22.79 16.22 10.89
N ILE A 253 -22.50 15.42 9.87
CA ILE A 253 -22.21 15.94 8.52
C ILE A 253 -23.55 16.24 7.83
N PRO A 254 -23.79 17.47 7.36
CA PRO A 254 -25.00 17.79 6.60
C PRO A 254 -25.09 17.02 5.28
N ASP A 255 -26.30 16.72 4.82
CA ASP A 255 -26.51 16.13 3.50
C ASP A 255 -25.94 17.05 2.41
N GLY A 256 -25.18 16.47 1.48
CA GLY A 256 -24.53 17.22 0.40
C GLY A 256 -23.36 18.10 0.85
N TYR A 257 -22.81 17.90 2.04
CA TYR A 257 -21.63 18.64 2.49
C TYR A 257 -20.44 18.42 1.55
N GLU A 258 -19.83 19.53 1.14
CA GLU A 258 -18.58 19.59 0.40
C GLU A 258 -17.50 20.24 1.25
N LEU A 259 -16.26 19.78 1.08
CA LEU A 259 -15.13 20.36 1.78
C LEU A 259 -14.95 21.84 1.35
N PRO A 260 -14.77 22.77 2.30
CA PRO A 260 -14.48 24.16 1.97
C PRO A 260 -13.25 24.30 1.07
N LYS A 261 -13.34 25.16 0.04
CA LYS A 261 -12.32 25.32 -1.00
C LYS A 261 -10.92 25.67 -0.47
N HIS A 262 -10.83 26.32 0.69
CA HIS A 262 -9.55 26.75 1.26
C HIS A 262 -8.71 25.59 1.81
N PHE A 263 -9.30 24.41 2.03
CA PHE A 263 -8.55 23.19 2.34
C PHE A 263 -7.93 22.54 1.10
N GLY A 264 -8.18 23.07 -0.09
CA GLY A 264 -7.71 22.52 -1.36
C GLY A 264 -8.70 21.52 -1.97
N LEU A 265 -8.48 21.21 -3.24
CA LEU A 265 -9.13 20.10 -3.92
C LEU A 265 -8.22 18.87 -3.78
N SER A 266 -8.82 17.67 -3.75
CA SER A 266 -8.05 16.44 -3.79
C SER A 266 -7.10 16.51 -4.99
N PRO A 267 -5.79 16.23 -4.82
CA PRO A 267 -4.78 16.45 -5.86
C PRO A 267 -5.11 15.75 -7.17
N HIS A 268 -5.91 14.68 -7.12
CA HIS A 268 -6.32 13.92 -8.29
C HIS A 268 -7.82 13.61 -8.27
N SER A 269 -8.70 14.62 -8.26
CA SER A 269 -10.16 14.45 -8.35
C SER A 269 -10.57 13.84 -9.69
#